data_AF-A0A838IID4-F1
#
_entry.id   AF-A0A838IID4-F1
#
_cell.length_a   1.000
_cell.length_b   1.000
_cell.length_c   1.000
_cell.angle_alpha   90.00
_cell.angle_beta   90.00
_cell.angle_gamma   90.00
#
_symmetry.space_group_name_H-M   'P 1'
#
loop_
_entity.id
_entity.type
_entity.pdbx_description
1 polymer ?
#
loop_
_entity_poly.entity_id
_entity_poly.type
_entity_poly.pdbx_seq_one_letter_code
_entity_poly.pdbx_strand_id
1 'polypeptide(L)'
;MAVEAIQPWVDADGGYAVTIDEGKIVCRNAKGKLLATLPPKVRSSDAVQQLRQVLDLLVEHERTCIETVDGWMLRSLPVPVQVILAVWDDPAWRKPLENAVVAPQGFAAGDEEHVGFLRGADAQRGVGLVNLDGETIWLNVETVVIPHPVLLAEIADLREIAVELAMEQGLSQLFREIYPRGAEHKDDQRSIQSFANGKFDQLNFANGRCRSLGYRVRGGFACCPVWEAGVHVEARYWIGCDYPEYETFTGELIWVDDKERPLALGSVGPVAFSEGMRMAAAVYAGRAKEEKTEE
;
A
#
# COMPACT_ATOMS: atom_id res chain seq x y z
N MET A 1 9.32 14.98 -7.98
CA MET A 1 10.62 15.17 -8.66
C MET A 1 10.40 15.10 -10.15
N ALA A 2 11.00 16.03 -10.90
CA ALA A 2 10.88 16.14 -12.34
C ALA A 2 11.43 14.89 -13.02
N VAL A 3 10.64 14.33 -13.93
CA VAL A 3 11.14 13.40 -14.93
C VAL A 3 12.03 14.23 -15.83
N GLU A 4 13.35 14.25 -15.60
CA GLU A 4 14.31 14.80 -16.55
C GLU A 4 14.01 14.18 -17.92
N ALA A 5 13.79 15.00 -18.95
CA ALA A 5 13.24 14.58 -20.24
C ALA A 5 13.94 13.35 -20.83
N ILE A 6 13.34 12.16 -20.67
CA ILE A 6 13.92 10.90 -21.17
C ILE A 6 13.53 10.62 -22.64
N GLN A 7 12.59 11.34 -23.24
CA GLN A 7 12.00 10.86 -24.51
C GLN A 7 12.40 11.71 -25.73
N PRO A 8 13.00 11.10 -26.78
CA PRO A 8 13.27 11.81 -28.01
C PRO A 8 11.96 12.36 -28.60
N TRP A 9 12.03 13.57 -29.14
CA TRP A 9 10.89 14.19 -29.80
C TRP A 9 10.42 13.34 -30.98
N VAL A 10 9.13 13.06 -31.02
CA VAL A 10 8.49 12.30 -32.10
C VAL A 10 7.85 13.28 -33.08
N ASP A 11 8.18 13.15 -34.37
CA ASP A 11 7.61 14.00 -35.40
C ASP A 11 6.10 13.76 -35.55
N ALA A 12 5.37 14.85 -35.72
CA ALA A 12 3.93 14.88 -35.95
C ALA A 12 3.60 15.72 -37.20
N ASP A 13 2.36 15.63 -37.66
CA ASP A 13 1.90 16.31 -38.88
C ASP A 13 2.16 17.82 -38.86
N GLY A 14 2.58 18.38 -40.00
CA GLY A 14 2.72 19.82 -40.17
C GLY A 14 3.99 20.44 -39.58
N GLY A 15 5.04 19.63 -39.37
CA GLY A 15 6.34 20.09 -38.85
C GLY A 15 6.33 20.36 -37.35
N TYR A 16 5.37 19.78 -36.63
CA TYR A 16 5.36 19.77 -35.17
C TYR A 16 6.08 18.51 -34.68
N ALA A 17 6.54 18.55 -33.44
CA ALA A 17 7.00 17.36 -32.76
C ALA A 17 6.40 17.31 -31.35
N VAL A 18 6.16 16.11 -30.85
CA VAL A 18 5.56 15.85 -29.54
C VAL A 18 6.46 14.96 -28.70
N THR A 19 6.38 15.10 -27.38
CA THR A 19 7.07 14.22 -26.41
C THR A 19 6.30 14.17 -25.11
N ILE A 20 6.71 13.31 -24.19
CA ILE A 20 6.22 13.27 -22.81
C ILE A 20 7.18 14.06 -21.93
N ASP A 21 6.63 15.01 -21.18
CA ASP A 21 7.34 15.82 -20.20
C ASP A 21 6.48 15.90 -18.93
N GLU A 22 7.06 15.52 -17.79
CA GLU A 22 6.37 15.48 -16.48
C GLU A 22 4.96 14.83 -16.53
N GLY A 23 4.84 13.68 -17.22
CA GLY A 23 3.58 12.94 -17.34
C GLY A 23 2.54 13.58 -18.28
N LYS A 24 2.94 14.58 -19.08
CA LYS A 24 2.07 15.28 -20.03
C LYS A 24 2.64 15.25 -21.44
N ILE A 25 1.76 15.22 -22.43
CA ILE A 25 2.17 15.35 -23.83
C ILE A 25 2.37 16.83 -24.13
N VAL A 26 3.60 17.21 -24.44
CA VAL A 26 3.98 18.55 -24.85
C VAL A 26 4.28 18.60 -26.35
N CYS A 27 4.22 19.79 -26.94
CA CYS A 27 4.39 19.99 -28.38
C CYS A 27 5.30 21.17 -28.66
N ARG A 28 6.15 21.03 -29.68
CA ARG A 28 6.94 22.12 -30.26
C ARG A 28 6.66 22.26 -31.75
N ASN A 29 6.80 23.49 -32.26
CA ASN A 29 6.70 23.75 -33.69
C ASN A 29 8.03 23.53 -34.43
N ALA A 30 8.03 23.72 -35.76
CA ALA A 30 9.20 23.58 -36.62
C ALA A 30 10.39 24.49 -36.25
N LYS A 31 10.16 25.57 -35.47
CA LYS A 31 11.21 26.46 -34.96
C LYS A 31 11.73 26.03 -33.57
N GLY A 32 11.29 24.87 -33.07
CA GLY A 32 11.64 24.36 -31.74
C GLY A 32 10.92 25.04 -30.58
N LYS A 33 9.96 25.95 -30.83
CA LYS A 33 9.24 26.65 -29.77
C LYS A 33 8.16 25.75 -29.17
N LEU A 34 8.23 25.54 -27.85
CA LEU A 34 7.18 24.89 -27.06
C LEU A 34 5.86 25.67 -27.14
N LEU A 35 4.77 24.92 -27.28
CA LEU A 35 3.41 25.45 -27.36
C LEU A 35 2.68 25.19 -26.05
N ALA A 36 1.86 26.15 -25.63
CA ALA A 36 1.04 26.02 -24.43
C ALA A 36 -0.07 24.96 -24.56
N THR A 37 -0.51 24.68 -25.79
CA THR A 37 -1.55 23.69 -26.08
C THR A 37 -1.23 22.91 -27.34
N LEU A 38 -1.72 21.67 -27.40
CA LEU A 38 -1.66 20.83 -28.60
C LEU A 38 -2.58 21.40 -29.69
N PRO A 39 -2.04 21.76 -30.88
CA PRO A 39 -2.85 22.16 -32.02
C PRO A 39 -3.87 21.07 -32.39
N PRO A 40 -5.09 21.41 -32.86
CA PRO A 40 -6.13 20.43 -33.16
C PRO A 40 -5.70 19.33 -34.14
N LYS A 41 -4.91 19.70 -35.16
CA LYS A 41 -4.37 18.74 -36.16
C LYS A 41 -3.38 17.74 -35.55
N VAL A 42 -2.56 18.18 -34.59
CA VAL A 42 -1.57 17.34 -33.91
C VAL A 42 -2.24 16.48 -32.84
N ARG A 43 -3.25 17.01 -32.13
CA ARG A 43 -3.97 16.32 -31.05
C ARG A 43 -4.58 14.98 -31.48
N SER A 44 -4.99 14.88 -32.74
CA SER A 44 -5.60 13.67 -33.30
C SER A 44 -4.60 12.82 -34.11
N SER A 45 -3.32 13.18 -34.13
CA SER A 45 -2.29 12.42 -34.84
C SER A 45 -1.97 11.10 -34.15
N ASP A 46 -1.50 10.12 -34.93
CA ASP A 46 -1.09 8.81 -34.42
C ASP A 46 0.03 8.92 -33.38
N ALA A 47 0.97 9.86 -33.55
CA ALA A 47 2.04 10.12 -32.59
C ALA A 47 1.50 10.49 -31.20
N VAL A 48 0.47 11.34 -31.13
CA VAL A 48 -0.16 11.69 -29.85
C VAL A 48 -0.93 10.52 -29.26
N GLN A 49 -1.59 9.69 -30.08
CA GLN A 49 -2.29 8.51 -29.58
C GLN A 49 -1.33 7.45 -29.02
N GLN A 50 -0.18 7.23 -29.66
CA GLN A 50 0.86 6.34 -29.15
C GLN A 50 1.44 6.86 -27.83
N LEU A 51 1.75 8.16 -27.73
CA LEU A 51 2.23 8.75 -26.48
C LEU A 51 1.20 8.67 -25.35
N ARG A 52 -0.11 8.74 -25.66
CA ARG A 52 -1.16 8.50 -24.65
C ARG A 52 -1.14 7.08 -24.13
N GLN A 53 -1.03 6.09 -25.02
CA GLN A 53 -0.92 4.69 -24.62
C GLN A 53 0.32 4.45 -23.76
N VAL A 54 1.45 5.08 -24.10
CA VAL A 54 2.67 5.03 -23.27
C VAL A 54 2.42 5.66 -21.90
N LEU A 55 1.75 6.81 -21.81
CA LEU A 55 1.40 7.41 -20.52
C LEU A 55 0.50 6.49 -19.68
N ASP A 56 -0.52 5.89 -20.29
CA ASP A 56 -1.41 4.95 -19.59
C ASP A 56 -0.63 3.74 -19.07
N LEU A 57 0.31 3.21 -19.86
CA LEU A 57 1.20 2.12 -19.45
C LEU A 57 2.14 2.52 -18.30
N LEU A 58 2.68 3.74 -18.30
CA LEU A 58 3.54 4.23 -17.21
C LEU A 58 2.76 4.40 -15.91
N VAL A 59 1.53 4.93 -15.98
CA VAL A 59 0.65 5.04 -14.81
C VAL A 59 0.31 3.67 -14.24
N GLU A 60 0.01 2.69 -15.11
CA GLU A 60 -0.27 1.33 -14.68
C GLU A 60 0.97 0.62 -14.11
N HIS A 61 2.16 0.88 -14.67
CA HIS A 61 3.43 0.40 -14.14
C HIS A 61 3.70 0.95 -12.74
N GLU A 62 3.56 2.26 -12.53
CA GLU A 62 3.69 2.88 -11.20
C GLU A 62 2.73 2.24 -10.18
N ARG A 63 1.47 2.04 -10.57
CA ARG A 63 0.46 1.37 -9.74
C ARG A 63 0.91 -0.05 -9.36
N THR A 64 1.36 -0.82 -10.34
CA THR A 64 1.82 -2.20 -10.15
C THR A 64 3.04 -2.27 -9.24
N CYS A 65 4.00 -1.35 -9.38
CA CYS A 65 5.17 -1.26 -8.51
C CYS A 65 4.76 -1.02 -7.06
N ILE A 66 3.90 -0.04 -6.81
CA ILE A 66 3.39 0.27 -5.46
C ILE A 66 2.66 -0.94 -4.87
N GLU A 67 1.75 -1.56 -5.63
CA GLU A 67 1.00 -2.74 -5.19
C GLU A 67 1.91 -3.94 -4.88
N THR A 68 3.01 -4.08 -5.62
CA THR A 68 3.97 -5.15 -5.38
C THR A 68 4.74 -4.94 -4.08
N VAL A 69 5.23 -3.72 -3.84
CA VAL A 69 5.95 -3.37 -2.61
C VAL A 69 5.02 -3.41 -1.38
N ASP A 70 3.78 -2.95 -1.52
CA ASP A 70 2.73 -3.10 -0.48
C ASP A 70 2.46 -4.57 -0.19
N GLY A 71 2.45 -5.41 -1.23
CA GLY A 71 2.41 -6.87 -1.09
C GLY A 71 3.59 -7.43 -0.30
N TRP A 72 4.81 -6.93 -0.50
CA TRP A 72 5.99 -7.35 0.29
C TRP A 72 5.81 -7.03 1.77
N MET A 73 5.30 -5.85 2.10
CA MET A 73 5.02 -5.44 3.48
C MET A 73 3.88 -6.25 4.11
N LEU A 74 2.70 -6.26 3.49
CA LEU A 74 1.50 -6.88 4.05
C LEU A 74 1.61 -8.39 4.21
N ARG A 75 2.50 -9.02 3.44
CA ARG A 75 2.73 -10.47 3.48
C ARG A 75 4.05 -10.85 4.16
N SER A 76 4.74 -9.87 4.75
CA SER A 76 6.06 -10.03 5.39
C SER A 76 7.02 -10.87 4.55
N LEU A 77 7.01 -10.66 3.22
CA LEU A 77 7.77 -11.50 2.30
C LEU A 77 9.25 -11.13 2.36
N PRO A 78 10.15 -12.12 2.54
CA PRO A 78 11.56 -11.89 2.31
C PRO A 78 11.79 -11.46 0.86
N VAL A 79 12.42 -10.31 0.70
CA VAL A 79 12.80 -9.75 -0.59
C VAL A 79 14.31 -9.93 -0.76
N PRO A 80 14.76 -10.70 -1.76
CA PRO A 80 16.19 -10.78 -2.06
C PRO A 80 16.75 -9.39 -2.35
N VAL A 81 17.91 -9.06 -1.79
CA VAL A 81 18.58 -7.76 -2.03
C VAL A 81 18.86 -7.54 -3.52
N GLN A 82 19.10 -8.62 -4.27
CA GLN A 82 19.24 -8.58 -5.72
C GLN A 82 18.01 -8.03 -6.46
N VAL A 83 16.80 -8.23 -5.92
CA VAL A 83 15.58 -7.62 -6.46
C VAL A 83 15.61 -6.12 -6.24
N ILE A 84 15.95 -5.66 -5.04
CA ILE A 84 16.07 -4.23 -4.72
C ILE A 84 17.11 -3.57 -5.63
N LEU A 85 18.28 -4.20 -5.79
CA LEU A 85 19.34 -3.72 -6.68
C LEU A 85 18.86 -3.59 -8.13
N ALA A 86 18.14 -4.60 -8.64
CA ALA A 86 17.68 -4.62 -10.03
C ALA A 86 16.64 -3.53 -10.32
N VAL A 87 15.85 -3.12 -9.33
CA VAL A 87 14.76 -2.16 -9.51
C VAL A 87 15.09 -0.75 -9.02
N TRP A 88 16.18 -0.57 -8.27
CA TRP A 88 16.50 0.70 -7.61
C TRP A 88 16.64 1.88 -8.57
N ASP A 89 17.11 1.65 -9.79
CA ASP A 89 17.29 2.69 -10.81
C ASP A 89 15.99 3.11 -11.52
N ASP A 90 14.92 2.31 -11.42
CA ASP A 90 13.60 2.67 -11.94
C ASP A 90 12.87 3.57 -10.92
N PRO A 91 12.54 4.84 -11.24
CA PRO A 91 11.81 5.73 -10.34
C PRO A 91 10.46 5.19 -9.87
N ALA A 92 9.77 4.39 -10.69
CA ALA A 92 8.48 3.80 -10.33
C ALA A 92 8.61 2.79 -9.19
N TRP A 93 9.73 2.05 -9.14
CA TRP A 93 10.07 1.15 -8.04
C TRP A 93 10.72 1.86 -6.87
N ARG A 94 11.60 2.84 -7.14
CA ARG A 94 12.26 3.62 -6.09
C ARG A 94 11.25 4.36 -5.24
N LYS A 95 10.21 4.96 -5.82
CA LYS A 95 9.21 5.75 -5.08
C LYS A 95 8.59 5.02 -3.87
N PRO A 96 8.05 3.79 -3.98
CA PRO A 96 7.55 3.04 -2.82
C PRO A 96 8.65 2.42 -1.93
N LEU A 97 9.89 2.31 -2.41
CA LEU A 97 11.00 1.70 -1.67
C LEU A 97 11.83 2.70 -0.86
N GLU A 98 12.10 3.87 -1.44
CA GLU A 98 12.84 4.94 -0.80
C GLU A 98 12.08 5.44 0.43
N ASN A 99 12.80 5.54 1.54
CA ASN A 99 12.26 5.84 2.86
C ASN A 99 11.26 4.80 3.39
N ALA A 100 11.09 3.64 2.77
CA ALA A 100 10.49 2.50 3.46
C ALA A 100 11.43 2.05 4.58
N VAL A 101 10.89 1.77 5.75
CA VAL A 101 11.64 1.10 6.81
C VAL A 101 11.87 -0.34 6.37
N VAL A 102 13.13 -0.76 6.40
CA VAL A 102 13.61 -2.08 5.99
C VAL A 102 14.42 -2.68 7.12
N ALA A 103 14.35 -4.01 7.24
CA ALA A 103 15.10 -4.78 8.22
C ALA A 103 15.65 -6.08 7.58
N PRO A 104 16.71 -6.69 8.15
CA PRO A 104 17.10 -8.05 7.79
C PRO A 104 15.96 -9.04 7.98
N GLN A 105 15.93 -10.10 7.16
CA GLN A 105 14.99 -11.19 7.41
C GLN A 105 15.25 -11.80 8.81
N GLY A 106 14.17 -11.96 9.58
CA GLY A 106 14.23 -12.53 10.93
C GLY A 106 14.56 -11.53 12.03
N PHE A 107 14.54 -10.22 11.74
CA PHE A 107 14.67 -9.19 12.77
C PHE A 107 13.63 -9.38 13.88
N ALA A 108 14.03 -9.07 15.10
CA ALA A 108 13.19 -9.05 16.28
C ALA A 108 13.23 -7.67 16.95
N ALA A 109 12.35 -7.44 17.92
CA ALA A 109 12.48 -6.31 18.83
C ALA A 109 13.84 -6.42 19.56
N GLY A 110 14.62 -5.34 19.58
CA GLY A 110 16.02 -5.32 20.02
C GLY A 110 17.06 -5.28 18.89
N ASP A 111 16.65 -5.44 17.62
CA ASP A 111 17.55 -5.36 16.46
C ASP A 111 17.58 -3.96 15.81
N GLU A 112 17.29 -2.89 16.57
CA GLU A 112 17.07 -1.53 16.03
C GLU A 112 18.28 -0.98 15.27
N GLU A 113 19.49 -1.43 15.61
CA GLU A 113 20.74 -1.06 14.93
C GLU A 113 20.72 -1.41 13.43
N HIS A 114 19.95 -2.44 13.03
CA HIS A 114 19.88 -2.91 11.65
C HIS A 114 18.54 -2.56 10.97
N VAL A 115 17.70 -1.76 11.62
CA VAL A 115 16.42 -1.29 11.08
C VAL A 115 16.55 0.17 10.67
N GLY A 116 16.08 0.53 9.48
CA GLY A 116 16.18 1.91 9.03
C GLY A 116 15.50 2.20 7.70
N PHE A 117 15.49 3.47 7.35
CA PHE A 117 14.93 3.99 6.11
C PHE A 117 15.82 3.62 4.92
N LEU A 118 15.28 2.92 3.94
CA LEU A 118 16.01 2.56 2.73
C LEU A 118 16.36 3.80 1.91
N ARG A 119 17.65 4.02 1.66
CA ARG A 119 18.19 5.19 0.95
C ARG A 119 19.11 4.83 -0.21
N GLY A 120 19.53 3.58 -0.32
CA GLY A 120 20.39 3.15 -1.41
C GLY A 120 20.39 1.63 -1.61
N ALA A 121 20.80 1.23 -2.81
CA ALA A 121 21.15 -0.13 -3.14
C ALA A 121 22.44 -0.11 -3.98
N ASP A 122 23.43 -0.91 -3.59
CA ASP A 122 24.75 -0.96 -4.19
C ASP A 122 25.22 -2.41 -4.30
N ALA A 123 25.75 -2.78 -5.47
CA ALA A 123 26.11 -4.17 -5.76
C ALA A 123 27.24 -4.73 -4.86
N GLN A 124 28.09 -3.87 -4.29
CA GLN A 124 29.18 -4.28 -3.40
C GLN A 124 28.82 -4.13 -1.92
N ARG A 125 28.06 -3.08 -1.57
CA ARG A 125 27.74 -2.75 -0.18
C ARG A 125 26.37 -3.28 0.30
N GLY A 126 25.51 -3.72 -0.61
CA GLY A 126 24.16 -4.18 -0.30
C GLY A 126 23.15 -3.03 -0.22
N VAL A 127 22.27 -3.03 0.79
CA VAL A 127 21.29 -1.95 0.97
C VAL A 127 21.80 -0.89 1.94
N GLY A 128 21.64 0.37 1.59
CA GLY A 128 21.98 1.51 2.43
C GLY A 128 20.75 2.00 3.18
N LEU A 129 20.83 2.07 4.50
CA LEU A 129 19.76 2.54 5.38
C LEU A 129 20.18 3.79 6.14
N VAL A 130 19.21 4.59 6.55
CA VAL A 130 19.37 5.60 7.61
C VAL A 130 18.67 5.08 8.86
N ASN A 131 19.42 4.89 9.95
CA ASN A 131 18.89 4.35 11.20
C ASN A 131 18.22 5.44 12.05
N LEU A 132 17.80 5.08 13.28
CA LEU A 132 17.17 6.00 14.23
C LEU A 132 18.10 7.14 14.69
N ASP A 133 19.41 6.94 14.65
CA ASP A 133 20.38 7.98 14.99
C ASP A 133 20.64 8.95 13.81
N GLY A 134 20.00 8.73 12.66
CA GLY A 134 20.24 9.48 11.43
C GLY A 134 21.55 9.07 10.72
N GLU A 135 22.22 8.03 11.19
CA GLU A 135 23.45 7.52 10.61
C GLU A 135 23.17 6.63 9.40
N THR A 136 24.03 6.71 8.39
CA THR A 136 23.96 5.83 7.23
C THR A 136 24.69 4.53 7.50
N ILE A 137 23.97 3.41 7.46
CA ILE A 137 24.50 2.05 7.58
C ILE A 137 24.32 1.30 6.27
N TRP A 138 25.17 0.29 6.04
CA TRP A 138 25.08 -0.59 4.87
C TRP A 138 24.92 -2.03 5.34
N LEU A 139 23.86 -2.70 4.87
CA LEU A 139 23.59 -4.09 5.19
C LEU A 139 23.94 -4.98 3.99
N ASN A 140 24.93 -5.86 4.19
CA ASN A 140 25.28 -6.90 3.24
C ASN A 140 24.60 -8.22 3.66
N VAL A 141 23.32 -8.34 3.34
CA VAL A 141 22.48 -9.50 3.63
C VAL A 141 21.89 -10.07 2.34
N GLU A 142 21.50 -11.33 2.34
CA GLU A 142 20.87 -11.96 1.16
C GLU A 142 19.45 -11.44 0.92
N THR A 143 18.72 -11.21 2.02
CA THR A 143 17.30 -10.88 2.01
C THR A 143 16.97 -9.85 3.08
N VAL A 144 16.07 -8.95 2.72
CA VAL A 144 15.47 -7.98 3.63
C VAL A 144 13.96 -8.17 3.69
N VAL A 145 13.32 -7.54 4.66
CA VAL A 145 11.87 -7.43 4.76
C VAL A 145 11.49 -5.96 4.86
N ILE A 146 10.30 -5.63 4.36
CA ILE A 146 9.64 -4.36 4.66
C ILE A 146 8.66 -4.67 5.79
N PRO A 147 9.02 -4.46 7.06
CA PRO A 147 8.18 -4.85 8.17
C PRO A 147 6.84 -4.12 8.17
N HIS A 148 5.79 -4.86 8.51
CA HIS A 148 4.52 -4.24 8.87
C HIS A 148 4.73 -3.35 10.10
N PRO A 149 4.15 -2.14 10.16
CA PRO A 149 4.36 -1.19 11.24
C PRO A 149 4.02 -1.72 12.65
N VAL A 150 3.09 -2.67 12.76
CA VAL A 150 2.77 -3.33 14.05
C VAL A 150 3.93 -4.13 14.64
N LEU A 151 4.93 -4.49 13.82
CA LEU A 151 6.12 -5.25 14.24
C LEU A 151 7.28 -4.34 14.66
N LEU A 152 7.16 -3.02 14.44
CA LEU A 152 8.19 -2.05 14.78
C LEU A 152 7.99 -1.58 16.22
N ALA A 153 8.90 -1.95 17.12
CA ALA A 153 8.85 -1.55 18.53
C ALA A 153 8.92 -0.02 18.67
N GLU A 154 9.90 0.60 18.00
CA GLU A 154 10.16 2.05 18.04
C GLU A 154 9.49 2.80 16.88
N ILE A 155 8.24 2.44 16.55
CA ILE A 155 7.49 3.11 15.47
C ILE A 155 7.28 4.61 15.73
N ALA A 156 7.19 5.02 17.00
CA ALA A 156 7.04 6.43 17.36
C ALA A 156 8.28 7.23 16.95
N ASP A 157 9.47 6.74 17.30
CA ASP A 157 10.75 7.37 17.01
C ASP A 157 11.02 7.39 15.50
N LEU A 158 10.71 6.28 14.80
CA LEU A 158 10.76 6.25 13.33
C LEU A 158 9.86 7.32 12.71
N ARG A 159 8.63 7.52 13.22
CA ARG A 159 7.74 8.57 12.72
C ARG A 159 8.29 9.97 12.97
N GLU A 160 8.89 10.20 14.14
CA GLU A 160 9.50 11.48 14.49
C GLU A 160 10.62 11.83 13.50
N ILE A 161 11.56 10.91 13.27
CA ILE A 161 12.67 11.11 12.33
C ILE A 161 12.19 11.31 10.90
N ALA A 162 11.18 10.54 10.47
CA ALA A 162 10.61 10.72 9.14
C ALA A 162 10.04 12.13 8.96
N VAL A 163 9.42 12.71 9.99
CA VAL A 163 8.94 14.09 9.97
C VAL A 163 10.10 15.10 10.01
N GLU A 164 11.07 14.91 10.90
CA GLU A 164 12.24 15.80 11.05
C GLU A 164 13.07 15.90 9.76
N LEU A 165 13.30 14.76 9.11
CA LEU A 165 14.06 14.67 7.86
C LEU A 165 13.20 14.96 6.61
N ALA A 166 11.93 15.34 6.79
CA ALA A 166 10.96 15.58 5.73
C ALA A 166 10.89 14.42 4.71
N MET A 167 10.93 13.19 5.22
CA MET A 167 10.85 11.98 4.39
C MET A 167 9.43 11.76 3.88
N GLU A 168 9.31 11.59 2.57
CA GLU A 168 8.08 11.14 1.95
C GLU A 168 8.15 9.62 1.74
N GLN A 169 7.19 8.88 2.28
CA GLN A 169 7.03 7.46 1.97
C GLN A 169 6.09 7.30 0.77
N GLY A 170 6.54 6.61 -0.27
CA GLY A 170 5.66 6.17 -1.36
C GLY A 170 4.72 5.02 -0.98
N LEU A 171 4.86 4.50 0.24
CA LEU A 171 4.05 3.44 0.82
C LEU A 171 3.41 3.89 2.13
N SER A 172 2.19 3.42 2.42
CA SER A 172 1.53 3.68 3.70
C SER A 172 2.06 2.71 4.76
N GLN A 173 3.31 2.88 5.18
CA GLN A 173 3.96 2.05 6.19
C GLN A 173 3.88 2.71 7.56
N LEU A 174 4.66 3.77 7.81
CA LEU A 174 4.77 4.35 9.15
C LEU A 174 3.44 4.88 9.66
N PHE A 175 2.69 5.58 8.81
CA PHE A 175 1.41 6.19 9.18
C PHE A 175 0.22 5.27 8.91
N ARG A 176 0.46 3.99 8.60
CA ARG A 176 -0.62 3.01 8.59
C ARG A 176 -1.22 2.93 9.99
N GLU A 177 -2.55 2.93 10.04
CA GLU A 177 -3.27 2.63 11.27
C GLU A 177 -2.98 1.19 11.71
N ILE A 178 -2.53 1.03 12.95
CA ILE A 178 -2.16 -0.27 13.52
C ILE A 178 -3.07 -0.59 14.72
N TYR A 179 -3.34 -1.87 14.90
CA TYR A 179 -4.15 -2.40 15.99
C TYR A 179 -3.36 -3.52 16.67
N PRO A 180 -2.48 -3.21 17.64
CA PRO A 180 -1.81 -4.23 18.42
C PRO A 180 -2.82 -5.04 19.23
N ARG A 181 -2.56 -6.33 19.42
CA ARG A 181 -3.40 -7.18 20.25
C ARG A 181 -3.18 -6.86 21.73
N GLY A 182 -4.14 -6.16 22.33
CA GLY A 182 -4.11 -5.82 23.75
C GLY A 182 -4.50 -6.98 24.67
N ALA A 183 -4.24 -6.82 25.98
CA ALA A 183 -4.50 -7.84 27.00
C ALA A 183 -5.99 -8.13 27.24
N GLU A 184 -6.88 -7.26 26.76
CA GLU A 184 -8.33 -7.44 26.75
C GLU A 184 -8.78 -8.59 25.83
N HIS A 185 -7.97 -8.95 24.85
CA HIS A 185 -8.23 -10.04 23.92
C HIS A 185 -7.62 -11.33 24.44
N LYS A 186 -8.49 -12.26 24.89
CA LYS A 186 -8.05 -13.55 25.42
C LYS A 186 -7.61 -14.47 24.29
N ASP A 187 -6.60 -15.30 24.54
CA ASP A 187 -6.05 -16.21 23.52
C ASP A 187 -7.08 -17.24 23.01
N ASP A 188 -8.04 -17.64 23.84
CA ASP A 188 -9.09 -18.61 23.50
C ASP A 188 -10.31 -17.98 22.80
N GLN A 189 -10.40 -16.65 22.78
CA GLN A 189 -11.42 -15.92 22.03
C GLN A 189 -11.31 -16.24 20.54
N ARG A 190 -12.44 -16.28 19.82
CA ARG A 190 -12.48 -16.63 18.38
C ARG A 190 -13.08 -15.55 17.50
N SER A 191 -13.69 -14.53 18.11
CA SER A 191 -14.29 -13.43 17.37
C SER A 191 -14.25 -12.11 18.14
N ILE A 192 -14.19 -11.01 17.41
CA ILE A 192 -14.27 -9.64 17.92
C ILE A 192 -15.65 -9.07 17.61
N GLN A 193 -16.30 -8.52 18.64
CA GLN A 193 -17.65 -7.95 18.56
C GLN A 193 -17.66 -6.41 18.61
N SER A 194 -16.49 -5.77 18.74
CA SER A 194 -16.36 -4.31 18.90
C SER A 194 -16.95 -3.51 17.73
N PHE A 195 -17.14 -4.15 16.58
CA PHE A 195 -17.71 -3.57 15.37
C PHE A 195 -19.06 -4.19 14.99
N ALA A 196 -19.71 -4.93 15.89
CA ALA A 196 -21.02 -5.49 15.63
C ALA A 196 -22.13 -4.42 15.68
N ASN A 197 -23.27 -4.72 15.08
CA ASN A 197 -24.50 -3.91 15.08
C ASN A 197 -24.38 -2.53 14.39
N GLY A 198 -23.36 -2.32 13.55
CA GLY A 198 -23.27 -1.13 12.71
C GLY A 198 -24.26 -1.23 11.55
N LYS A 199 -25.27 -0.36 11.56
CA LYS A 199 -26.34 -0.31 10.58
C LYS A 199 -25.90 0.30 9.25
N PHE A 200 -26.27 -0.32 8.15
CA PHE A 200 -26.28 0.28 6.83
C PHE A 200 -27.71 0.26 6.29
N ASP A 201 -28.17 1.37 5.73
CA ASP A 201 -29.52 1.47 5.16
C ASP A 201 -29.76 0.44 4.05
N GLN A 202 -28.70 0.07 3.33
CA GLN A 202 -28.72 -0.97 2.31
C GLN A 202 -27.42 -1.78 2.35
N LEU A 203 -27.52 -3.10 2.14
CA LEU A 203 -26.35 -3.97 1.96
C LEU A 203 -25.45 -3.51 0.79
N ASN A 204 -26.03 -2.90 -0.25
CA ASN A 204 -25.26 -2.27 -1.34
C ASN A 204 -24.26 -1.21 -0.85
N PHE A 205 -24.59 -0.47 0.20
CA PHE A 205 -23.68 0.53 0.77
C PHE A 205 -22.52 -0.10 1.52
N ALA A 206 -22.78 -1.18 2.27
CA ALA A 206 -21.71 -1.96 2.92
C ALA A 206 -20.78 -2.63 1.88
N ASN A 207 -21.35 -3.23 0.83
CA ASN A 207 -20.59 -3.82 -0.28
C ASN A 207 -19.77 -2.76 -1.04
N GLY A 208 -20.38 -1.62 -1.35
CA GLY A 208 -19.71 -0.48 -2.00
C GLY A 208 -18.55 0.05 -1.16
N ARG A 209 -18.74 0.15 0.16
CA ARG A 209 -17.68 0.52 1.12
C ARG A 209 -16.52 -0.48 1.07
N CYS A 210 -16.79 -1.79 1.17
CA CYS A 210 -15.77 -2.82 1.09
C CYS A 210 -14.98 -2.73 -0.23
N ARG A 211 -15.67 -2.59 -1.37
CA ARG A 211 -15.04 -2.45 -2.68
C ARG A 211 -14.18 -1.19 -2.78
N SER A 212 -14.65 -0.06 -2.25
CA SER A 212 -13.88 1.20 -2.25
C SER A 212 -12.60 1.11 -1.42
N LEU A 213 -12.57 0.22 -0.43
CA LEU A 213 -11.41 -0.07 0.42
C LEU A 213 -10.55 -1.23 -0.10
N GLY A 214 -10.89 -1.82 -1.25
CA GLY A 214 -10.14 -2.94 -1.85
C GLY A 214 -10.45 -4.33 -1.27
N TYR A 215 -11.46 -4.45 -0.40
CA TYR A 215 -11.82 -5.74 0.21
C TYR A 215 -12.78 -6.54 -0.67
N ARG A 216 -12.51 -7.83 -0.81
CA ARG A 216 -13.41 -8.78 -1.46
C ARG A 216 -14.52 -9.17 -0.49
N VAL A 217 -15.74 -9.35 -1.01
CA VAL A 217 -16.87 -9.87 -0.22
C VAL A 217 -17.19 -11.29 -0.65
N ARG A 218 -17.27 -12.21 0.30
CA ARG A 218 -17.60 -13.63 0.09
C ARG A 218 -18.54 -14.12 1.18
N GLY A 219 -19.71 -14.64 0.80
CA GLY A 219 -20.66 -15.25 1.75
C GLY A 219 -21.12 -14.30 2.87
N GLY A 220 -21.23 -13.00 2.58
CA GLY A 220 -21.57 -11.98 3.58
C GLY A 220 -20.42 -11.48 4.44
N PHE A 221 -19.18 -11.90 4.16
CA PHE A 221 -17.98 -11.43 4.84
C PHE A 221 -17.10 -10.57 3.93
N ALA A 222 -16.68 -9.40 4.43
CA ALA A 222 -15.51 -8.73 3.91
C ALA A 222 -14.26 -9.54 4.30
N CYS A 223 -13.38 -9.80 3.35
CA CYS A 223 -12.22 -10.69 3.50
C CYS A 223 -10.90 -9.93 3.33
N CYS A 224 -9.99 -10.10 4.29
CA CYS A 224 -8.62 -9.59 4.25
C CYS A 224 -7.65 -10.77 4.45
N PRO A 225 -7.07 -11.31 3.36
CA PRO A 225 -6.10 -12.39 3.45
C PRO A 225 -4.70 -11.84 3.75
N VAL A 226 -4.05 -12.41 4.76
CA VAL A 226 -2.72 -12.04 5.23
C VAL A 226 -1.82 -13.27 5.21
N TRP A 227 -0.56 -13.07 4.81
CA TRP A 227 0.49 -14.06 4.97
C TRP A 227 1.46 -13.56 6.03
N GLU A 228 1.62 -14.34 7.08
CA GLU A 228 2.47 -13.97 8.21
C GLU A 228 3.34 -15.16 8.56
N ALA A 229 4.67 -14.98 8.51
CA ALA A 229 5.64 -16.06 8.71
C ALA A 229 5.37 -17.33 7.86
N GLY A 230 4.90 -17.14 6.62
CA GLY A 230 4.55 -18.24 5.70
C GLY A 230 3.19 -18.91 5.97
N VAL A 231 2.46 -18.47 7.00
CA VAL A 231 1.11 -18.96 7.33
C VAL A 231 0.07 -18.05 6.70
N HIS A 232 -0.89 -18.63 5.98
CA HIS A 232 -2.05 -17.90 5.47
C HIS A 232 -3.15 -17.82 6.53
N VAL A 233 -3.58 -16.60 6.84
CA VAL A 233 -4.71 -16.30 7.73
C VAL A 233 -5.63 -15.32 7.02
N GLU A 234 -6.93 -15.60 6.97
CA GLU A 234 -7.91 -14.68 6.41
C GLU A 234 -8.80 -14.10 7.51
N ALA A 235 -8.74 -12.78 7.70
CA ALA A 235 -9.70 -12.07 8.50
C ALA A 235 -11.03 -11.96 7.73
N ARG A 236 -12.14 -12.28 8.39
CA ARG A 236 -13.49 -12.22 7.83
C ARG A 236 -14.38 -11.38 8.73
N TYR A 237 -14.95 -10.32 8.19
CA TYR A 237 -15.83 -9.42 8.92
C TYR A 237 -17.23 -9.44 8.33
N TRP A 238 -18.22 -9.80 9.16
CA TRP A 238 -19.61 -9.94 8.70
C TRP A 238 -20.21 -8.58 8.35
N ILE A 239 -20.74 -8.46 7.13
CA ILE A 239 -21.42 -7.27 6.62
C ILE A 239 -22.86 -7.53 6.17
N GLY A 240 -23.33 -8.78 6.23
CA GLY A 240 -24.68 -9.19 5.83
C GLY A 240 -24.75 -9.98 4.52
N CYS A 241 -25.81 -10.78 4.37
CA CYS A 241 -26.02 -11.65 3.20
C CYS A 241 -27.45 -11.59 2.61
N ASP A 242 -28.26 -10.61 3.02
CA ASP A 242 -29.63 -10.42 2.55
C ASP A 242 -29.70 -9.78 1.14
N TYR A 243 -30.89 -9.37 0.70
CA TYR A 243 -31.01 -8.69 -0.59
C TYR A 243 -30.31 -7.31 -0.56
N PRO A 244 -29.72 -6.87 -1.69
CA PRO A 244 -28.86 -5.69 -1.72
C PRO A 244 -29.52 -4.37 -1.27
N GLU A 245 -30.84 -4.26 -1.44
CA GLU A 245 -31.62 -3.06 -1.08
C GLU A 245 -32.14 -3.07 0.37
N TYR A 246 -32.00 -4.17 1.10
CA TYR A 246 -32.43 -4.23 2.49
C TYR A 246 -31.37 -3.69 3.44
N GLU A 247 -31.87 -3.16 4.55
CA GLU A 247 -31.06 -2.80 5.71
C GLU A 247 -30.23 -3.99 6.17
N THR A 248 -29.00 -3.71 6.62
CA THR A 248 -28.13 -4.73 7.16
C THR A 248 -27.33 -4.24 8.34
N PHE A 249 -26.85 -5.19 9.15
CA PHE A 249 -26.05 -4.94 10.33
C PHE A 249 -24.75 -5.71 10.21
N THR A 250 -23.65 -5.01 10.49
CA THR A 250 -22.36 -5.63 10.68
C THR A 250 -22.37 -6.57 11.89
N GLY A 251 -21.52 -7.58 11.86
CA GLY A 251 -21.46 -8.63 12.87
C GLY A 251 -20.06 -8.85 13.37
N GLU A 252 -19.70 -10.12 13.54
CA GLU A 252 -18.42 -10.48 14.10
C GLU A 252 -17.26 -10.37 13.11
N LEU A 253 -16.08 -10.06 13.64
CA LEU A 253 -14.79 -10.25 12.98
C LEU A 253 -14.16 -11.54 13.49
N ILE A 254 -13.83 -12.45 12.59
CA ILE A 254 -13.16 -13.72 12.85
C ILE A 254 -11.90 -13.86 11.99
N TRP A 255 -11.05 -14.82 12.33
CA TRP A 255 -9.93 -15.24 11.50
C TRP A 255 -10.05 -16.72 11.19
N VAL A 256 -9.69 -17.11 9.98
CA VAL A 256 -9.71 -18.51 9.53
C VAL A 256 -8.38 -18.93 8.94
N ASP A 257 -8.11 -20.23 9.01
CA ASP A 257 -6.97 -20.85 8.33
C ASP A 257 -7.25 -21.14 6.83
N ASP A 258 -6.27 -21.76 6.17
CA ASP A 258 -6.34 -22.22 4.78
C ASP A 258 -7.48 -23.23 4.50
N LYS A 259 -7.98 -23.91 5.54
CA LYS A 259 -9.10 -24.85 5.50
C LYS A 259 -10.42 -24.20 5.93
N GLU A 260 -10.44 -22.88 6.00
CA GLU A 260 -11.58 -22.06 6.44
C GLU A 260 -12.07 -22.36 7.87
N ARG A 261 -11.20 -22.89 8.73
CA ARG A 261 -11.54 -23.18 10.13
C ARG A 261 -11.28 -21.96 11.00
N PRO A 262 -12.23 -21.57 11.87
CA PRO A 262 -12.02 -20.46 12.80
C PRO A 262 -10.83 -20.69 13.74
N LEU A 263 -9.97 -19.69 13.82
CA LEU A 263 -8.80 -19.64 14.69
C LEU A 263 -9.15 -19.01 16.04
N ALA A 264 -8.44 -19.44 17.08
CA ALA A 264 -8.40 -18.72 18.35
C ALA A 264 -7.43 -17.53 18.20
N LEU A 265 -7.68 -16.42 18.89
CA LEU A 265 -6.86 -15.21 18.79
C LEU A 265 -5.39 -15.47 19.16
N GLY A 266 -5.11 -16.46 20.03
CA GLY A 266 -3.76 -16.92 20.36
C GLY A 266 -2.98 -17.52 19.18
N SER A 267 -3.67 -17.93 18.12
CA SER A 267 -3.09 -18.48 16.89
C SER A 267 -3.06 -17.47 15.74
N VAL A 268 -3.54 -16.24 15.96
CA VAL A 268 -3.50 -15.16 14.97
C VAL A 268 -2.28 -14.30 15.27
N GLY A 269 -1.39 -14.17 14.29
CA GLY A 269 -0.22 -13.32 14.44
C GLY A 269 -0.56 -11.83 14.44
N PRO A 270 0.37 -10.98 14.92
CA PRO A 270 0.14 -9.55 15.09
C PRO A 270 -0.22 -8.82 13.79
N VAL A 271 0.34 -9.21 12.64
CA VAL A 271 0.01 -8.60 11.34
C VAL A 271 -1.42 -8.95 10.94
N ALA A 272 -1.76 -10.25 10.95
CA ALA A 272 -3.11 -10.70 10.59
C ALA A 272 -4.19 -10.12 11.50
N PHE A 273 -3.89 -9.99 12.80
CA PHE A 273 -4.78 -9.35 13.77
C PHE A 273 -4.98 -7.87 13.44
N SER A 274 -3.87 -7.12 13.28
CA SER A 274 -3.91 -5.68 13.02
C SER A 274 -4.69 -5.34 11.75
N GLU A 275 -4.44 -6.08 10.67
CA GLU A 275 -5.09 -5.85 9.38
C GLU A 275 -6.57 -6.23 9.39
N GLY A 276 -6.96 -7.29 10.11
CA GLY A 276 -8.36 -7.64 10.33
C GLY A 276 -9.12 -6.55 11.09
N MET A 277 -8.53 -6.02 12.16
CA MET A 277 -9.08 -4.92 12.94
C MET A 277 -9.20 -3.63 12.12
N ARG A 278 -8.16 -3.28 11.35
CA ARG A 278 -8.16 -2.12 10.44
C ARG A 278 -9.26 -2.25 9.37
N MET A 279 -9.43 -3.42 8.77
CA MET A 279 -10.54 -3.68 7.83
C MET A 279 -11.89 -3.45 8.51
N ALA A 280 -12.13 -4.09 9.66
CA ALA A 280 -13.42 -4.00 10.36
C ALA A 280 -13.72 -2.55 10.77
N ALA A 281 -12.74 -1.83 11.34
CA ALA A 281 -12.88 -0.43 11.72
C ALA A 281 -13.22 0.47 10.51
N ALA A 282 -12.49 0.32 9.40
CA ALA A 282 -12.69 1.14 8.19
C ALA A 282 -14.04 0.90 7.52
N VAL A 283 -14.53 -0.35 7.52
CA VAL A 283 -15.86 -0.71 7.04
C VAL A 283 -16.92 -0.17 8.00
N TYR A 284 -16.79 -0.43 9.32
CA TYR A 284 -17.74 0.01 10.35
C TYR A 284 -17.89 1.53 10.42
N ALA A 285 -16.84 2.29 10.11
CA ALA A 285 -16.90 3.76 10.03
C ALA A 285 -17.89 4.28 8.96
N GLY A 286 -18.24 3.46 7.96
CA GLY A 286 -19.20 3.79 6.91
C GLY A 286 -20.67 3.59 7.28
N ARG A 287 -20.96 3.08 8.48
CA ARG A 287 -22.33 2.85 8.97
C ARG A 287 -23.12 4.16 9.07
N ALA A 288 -24.45 4.06 9.05
CA ALA A 288 -25.34 5.17 9.36
C ALA A 288 -25.02 5.71 10.76
N LYS A 289 -24.90 7.04 10.88
CA LYS A 289 -24.75 7.69 12.19
C LYS A 289 -26.14 7.83 12.80
N GLU A 290 -26.28 7.50 14.08
CA GLU A 290 -27.49 7.82 14.81
C GLU A 290 -27.69 9.35 14.82
N GLU A 291 -28.85 9.81 14.35
CA GLU A 291 -29.26 11.19 14.58
C GLU A 291 -29.42 11.36 16.10
N LYS A 292 -28.60 12.22 16.71
CA LYS A 292 -28.79 12.59 18.11
C LYS A 292 -30.18 13.20 18.23
N THR A 293 -31.09 12.47 18.85
CA THR A 293 -32.36 13.03 19.30
C THR A 293 -32.01 13.97 20.45
N GLU A 294 -32.06 15.27 20.21
CA GLU A 294 -31.96 16.27 21.28
C GLU A 294 -33.20 16.09 22.19
N GLU A 295 -32.96 15.60 23.42
CA GLU A 295 -33.93 15.69 24.52
C GLU A 295 -33.87 17.07 25.19
#